data_AF-A0A094EX68-F1
#
_entry.id   AF-A0A094EX68-F1
#
_cell.length_a   1.000
_cell.length_b   1.000
_cell.length_c   1.000
_cell.angle_alpha   90.00
_cell.angle_beta   90.00
_cell.angle_gamma   90.00
#
_symmetry.space_group_name_H-M   'P 1'
#
loop_
_entity.id
_entity.type
_entity.pdbx_description
1 polymer ?
#
loop_
_entity_poly.entity_id
_entity_poly.type
_entity_poly.pdbx_seq_one_letter_code
_entity_poly.pdbx_strand_id
1 'polypeptide(L)'
;MFIDTPSPPTRRNRLQSAYRSQENNGEENNGEENNGGTSSNNPSSSPHKSLGSTYSTQSLPLSFNDLPCRAQHLILNELMRQNSKDTAVMFTTLPSPAPGTHTDEEACVAYVSDLEVLGRSCPPCLMVHSNSMTVTMSL
;
A
#
# COMPACT_ATOMS: atom_id res chain seq x y z
N MET A 1 36.41 -17.45 36.37
CA MET A 1 35.29 -18.24 36.91
C MET A 1 34.02 -17.50 36.51
N PHE A 2 33.50 -17.78 35.33
CA PHE A 2 32.26 -17.15 34.84
C PHE A 2 31.11 -18.10 35.16
N ILE A 3 30.09 -17.55 35.82
CA ILE A 3 28.88 -18.23 36.24
C ILE A 3 27.92 -18.33 35.04
N ASP A 4 27.60 -19.55 34.60
CA ASP A 4 26.52 -19.83 33.66
C ASP A 4 25.18 -19.58 34.34
N THR A 5 24.55 -18.45 34.04
CA THR A 5 23.15 -18.19 34.42
C THR A 5 22.22 -18.66 33.30
N PRO A 6 21.26 -19.56 33.56
CA PRO A 6 20.31 -20.00 32.53
C PRO A 6 19.32 -18.89 32.16
N SER A 7 18.95 -18.83 30.88
CA SER A 7 17.99 -17.86 30.33
C SER A 7 16.56 -18.07 30.88
N PRO A 8 15.79 -16.99 31.12
CA PRO A 8 14.43 -17.08 31.66
C PRO A 8 13.42 -17.63 30.65
N PRO A 9 12.34 -18.30 31.12
CA PRO A 9 11.37 -18.96 30.24
C PRO A 9 10.51 -17.94 29.47
N THR A 10 10.45 -18.11 28.14
CA THR A 10 9.65 -17.27 27.25
C THR A 10 8.17 -17.68 27.34
N ARG A 11 7.34 -16.86 28.00
CA ARG A 11 5.87 -16.99 27.91
C ARG A 11 5.41 -16.52 26.52
N ARG A 12 5.07 -17.48 25.65
CA ARG A 12 4.40 -17.20 24.36
C ARG A 12 2.94 -16.80 24.62
N ASN A 13 2.67 -15.51 24.77
CA ASN A 13 1.32 -15.01 24.50
C ASN A 13 1.14 -14.96 22.98
N ARG A 14 0.55 -16.01 22.41
CA ARG A 14 0.03 -15.98 21.03
C ARG A 14 -1.05 -14.90 20.98
N LEU A 15 -0.73 -13.75 20.39
CA LEU A 15 -1.73 -12.82 19.91
C LEU A 15 -2.56 -13.54 18.84
N GLN A 16 -3.88 -13.50 19.01
CA GLN A 16 -4.84 -14.19 18.16
C GLN A 16 -4.94 -13.40 16.84
N SER A 17 -4.46 -14.02 15.76
CA SER A 17 -4.53 -13.45 14.41
C SER A 17 -6.00 -13.22 14.01
N ALA A 18 -6.27 -12.06 13.40
CA ALA A 18 -7.59 -11.62 12.96
C ALA A 18 -8.18 -12.44 11.78
N TYR A 19 -7.47 -13.46 11.30
CA TYR A 19 -7.98 -14.41 10.31
C TYR A 19 -8.61 -15.61 10.99
N ARG A 20 -9.85 -15.46 11.47
CA ARG A 20 -10.75 -16.60 11.70
C ARG A 20 -11.93 -16.49 10.75
N SER A 21 -11.76 -17.06 9.56
CA SER A 21 -12.86 -17.34 8.64
C SER A 21 -13.81 -18.32 9.32
N GLN A 22 -15.02 -17.87 9.65
CA GLN A 22 -16.11 -18.75 10.07
C GLN A 22 -16.73 -19.39 8.82
N GLU A 23 -16.33 -20.62 8.52
CA GLU A 23 -17.25 -21.57 7.89
C GLU A 23 -18.19 -22.07 8.99
N ASN A 24 -19.48 -21.80 8.83
CA ASN A 24 -20.52 -22.45 9.62
C ASN A 24 -21.67 -22.81 8.68
N ASN A 25 -21.65 -24.05 8.21
CA ASN A 25 -22.84 -24.76 7.73
C ASN A 25 -23.64 -25.21 8.96
N GLY A 26 -24.93 -24.89 8.98
CA GLY A 26 -25.88 -25.36 9.98
C GLY A 26 -27.31 -25.04 9.54
N GLU A 27 -28.01 -26.07 9.08
CA GLU A 27 -29.44 -26.12 8.80
C GLU A 27 -30.28 -25.87 10.06
N GLU A 28 -31.43 -25.18 9.94
CA GLU A 28 -32.78 -25.69 10.29
C GLU A 28 -33.84 -24.59 10.58
N ASN A 29 -34.99 -24.76 9.91
CA ASN A 29 -36.40 -24.59 10.34
C ASN A 29 -37.09 -23.21 10.54
N ASN A 30 -37.92 -22.88 9.53
CA ASN A 30 -39.38 -22.67 9.50
C ASN A 30 -40.18 -21.88 10.59
N GLY A 31 -41.08 -21.02 10.09
CA GLY A 31 -42.24 -20.38 10.75
C GLY A 31 -42.06 -18.85 10.91
N GLU A 32 -42.94 -17.91 10.54
CA GLU A 32 -44.38 -17.89 10.27
C GLU A 32 -44.76 -16.65 9.40
N GLU A 33 -45.88 -16.81 8.71
CA GLU A 33 -46.86 -15.91 8.08
C GLU A 33 -46.79 -14.37 8.31
N ASN A 34 -46.86 -13.61 7.20
CA ASN A 34 -48.00 -12.70 6.95
C ASN A 34 -47.99 -12.15 5.51
N ASN A 35 -49.15 -12.26 4.87
CA ASN A 35 -49.43 -11.82 3.51
C ASN A 35 -50.57 -10.80 3.56
N GLY A 36 -50.45 -9.67 2.84
CA GLY A 36 -51.61 -8.82 2.59
C GLY A 36 -51.29 -7.35 2.30
N GLY A 37 -51.26 -6.99 1.02
CA GLY A 37 -51.76 -5.69 0.58
C GLY A 37 -50.86 -4.89 -0.35
N THR A 38 -51.14 -4.98 -1.66
CA THR A 38 -51.60 -3.87 -2.52
C THR A 38 -50.99 -3.98 -3.92
N SER A 39 -51.82 -4.36 -4.89
CA SER A 39 -51.55 -4.19 -6.32
C SER A 39 -51.69 -2.72 -6.71
N SER A 40 -50.68 -2.17 -7.37
CA SER A 40 -50.84 -1.01 -8.24
C SER A 40 -49.77 -0.99 -9.34
N ASN A 41 -50.27 -0.75 -10.55
CA ASN A 41 -49.64 -0.94 -11.86
C ASN A 41 -48.52 0.06 -12.23
N ASN A 42 -47.75 -0.36 -13.25
CA ASN A 42 -46.98 0.40 -14.26
C ASN A 42 -45.48 0.67 -14.00
N PRO A 43 -44.69 0.87 -15.07
CA PRO A 43 -44.52 0.02 -16.24
C PRO A 43 -43.03 -0.40 -16.37
N SER A 44 -42.78 -1.41 -17.20
CA SER A 44 -41.46 -1.91 -17.55
C SER A 44 -40.53 -0.81 -18.05
N SER A 45 -39.70 -0.27 -17.16
CA SER A 45 -38.44 0.36 -17.52
C SER A 45 -37.37 -0.72 -17.49
N SER A 46 -36.97 -1.16 -18.68
CA SER A 46 -35.78 -1.97 -18.86
C SER A 46 -34.64 -1.35 -18.05
N PRO A 47 -34.02 -2.06 -17.09
CA PRO A 47 -32.74 -1.61 -16.58
C PRO A 47 -31.80 -1.68 -17.76
N HIS A 48 -31.43 -0.52 -18.29
CA HIS A 48 -30.23 -0.38 -19.09
C HIS A 48 -29.15 -1.09 -18.27
N LYS A 49 -28.75 -2.28 -18.71
CA LYS A 49 -27.54 -2.92 -18.24
C LYS A 49 -26.45 -1.91 -18.57
N SER A 50 -26.08 -1.08 -17.61
CA SER A 50 -24.79 -0.42 -17.68
C SER A 50 -23.83 -1.58 -17.84
N LEU A 51 -23.23 -1.70 -19.02
CA LEU A 51 -21.99 -2.42 -19.21
C LEU A 51 -20.94 -1.66 -18.38
N GLY A 52 -21.10 -1.70 -17.06
CA GLY A 52 -20.07 -1.34 -16.12
C GLY A 52 -18.94 -2.29 -16.45
N SER A 53 -17.83 -1.71 -16.89
CA SER A 53 -16.60 -2.42 -17.16
C SER A 53 -16.42 -3.54 -16.14
N THR A 54 -16.34 -4.79 -16.61
CA THR A 54 -16.08 -5.97 -15.78
C THR A 54 -14.69 -5.97 -15.16
N TYR A 55 -14.00 -4.83 -15.17
CA TYR A 55 -12.81 -4.60 -14.39
C TYR A 55 -13.22 -4.33 -12.93
N SER A 56 -13.69 -5.39 -12.27
CA SER A 56 -13.76 -5.44 -10.82
C SER A 56 -12.33 -5.41 -10.30
N THR A 57 -11.79 -4.22 -10.03
CA THR A 57 -10.57 -4.07 -9.22
C THR A 57 -10.84 -4.36 -7.74
N GLN A 58 -12.02 -4.89 -7.40
CA GLN A 58 -12.33 -5.31 -6.05
C GLN A 58 -11.53 -6.59 -5.77
N SER A 59 -10.44 -6.40 -5.02
CA SER A 59 -9.80 -7.35 -4.10
C SER A 59 -8.55 -8.14 -4.53
N LEU A 60 -7.76 -7.66 -5.49
CA LEU A 60 -6.32 -8.00 -5.42
C LEU A 60 -5.68 -7.12 -4.34
N PRO A 61 -5.03 -7.69 -3.29
CA PRO A 61 -4.31 -6.91 -2.30
C PRO A 61 -3.04 -6.34 -2.95
N LEU A 62 -3.18 -5.20 -3.63
CA LEU A 62 -2.08 -4.49 -4.25
C LEU A 62 -1.34 -3.69 -3.16
N SER A 63 -0.13 -4.11 -2.82
CA SER A 63 0.74 -3.36 -1.92
C SER A 63 1.50 -2.29 -2.68
N PHE A 64 1.97 -1.27 -1.97
CA PHE A 64 2.88 -0.27 -2.53
C PHE A 64 4.11 -0.91 -3.21
N ASN A 65 4.64 -1.98 -2.61
CA ASN A 65 5.82 -2.68 -3.12
C ASN A 65 5.56 -3.48 -4.41
N ASP A 66 4.29 -3.78 -4.73
CA ASP A 66 3.90 -4.51 -5.94
C ASP A 66 3.71 -3.57 -7.14
N LEU A 67 3.76 -2.26 -6.91
CA LEU A 67 3.60 -1.26 -7.95
C LEU A 67 4.89 -1.11 -8.76
N PRO A 68 4.79 -0.76 -10.06
CA PRO A 68 5.95 -0.32 -10.82
C PRO A 68 6.68 0.84 -10.11
N CYS A 69 8.02 0.88 -10.21
CA CYS A 69 8.86 1.88 -9.54
C CYS A 69 8.37 3.32 -9.76
N ARG A 70 8.00 3.65 -11.00
CA ARG A 70 7.48 4.97 -11.34
C ARG A 70 6.17 5.32 -10.62
N ALA A 71 5.29 4.35 -10.40
CA ALA A 71 4.07 4.56 -9.63
C ALA A 71 4.37 4.76 -8.13
N GLN A 72 5.35 4.04 -7.60
CA GLN A 72 5.84 4.26 -6.24
C GLN A 72 6.39 5.68 -6.05
N HIS A 73 7.20 6.19 -7.01
CA HIS A 73 7.70 7.55 -6.98
C HIS A 73 6.60 8.61 -7.02
N LEU A 74 5.51 8.39 -7.76
CA LEU A 74 4.37 9.31 -7.79
C LEU A 74 3.66 9.39 -6.43
N ILE A 75 3.45 8.24 -5.78
CA ILE A 75 2.84 8.19 -4.45
C ILE A 75 3.74 8.90 -3.44
N LEU A 76 5.05 8.63 -3.47
CA LEU A 76 6.01 9.30 -2.59
C LEU A 76 6.08 10.81 -2.85
N ASN A 77 6.09 11.24 -4.12
CA ASN A 77 6.09 12.65 -4.48
C ASN A 77 4.87 13.38 -3.91
N GLU A 78 3.68 12.78 -4.04
CA GLU A 78 2.45 13.37 -3.50
C GLU A 78 2.53 13.51 -1.98
N LEU A 79 2.98 12.46 -1.27
CA LEU A 79 3.18 12.53 0.18
C LEU A 79 4.21 13.58 0.58
N MET A 80 5.34 13.66 -0.14
CA MET A 80 6.35 14.69 0.10
C MET A 80 5.73 16.08 -0.08
N ARG A 81 5.03 16.35 -1.19
CA ARG A 81 4.42 17.65 -1.46
C ARG A 81 3.37 18.06 -0.44
N GLN A 82 2.49 17.12 -0.05
CA GLN A 82 1.44 17.39 0.94
C GLN A 82 2.01 17.80 2.31
N ASN A 83 3.15 17.23 2.70
CA ASN A 83 3.72 17.42 4.03
C ASN A 83 4.89 18.41 4.09
N SER A 84 5.41 18.88 2.95
CA SER A 84 6.58 19.76 2.89
C SER A 84 6.31 21.13 2.26
N LYS A 85 5.05 21.51 2.03
CA LYS A 85 4.70 22.74 1.30
C LYS A 85 5.37 24.02 1.82
N ASP A 86 5.49 24.15 3.15
CA ASP A 86 6.02 25.36 3.80
C ASP A 86 7.45 25.16 4.36
N THR A 87 8.20 24.17 3.85
CA THR A 87 9.59 23.95 4.27
C THR A 87 10.57 24.66 3.33
N ALA A 88 11.69 25.14 3.90
CA ALA A 88 12.74 25.78 3.11
C ALA A 88 13.54 24.78 2.26
N VAL A 89 13.82 23.59 2.83
CA VAL A 89 14.59 22.51 2.20
C VAL A 89 14.03 21.17 2.66
N MET A 90 14.03 20.16 1.78
CA MET A 90 13.67 18.78 2.09
C MET A 90 14.88 17.87 1.93
N PHE A 91 15.10 16.99 2.91
CA PHE A 91 16.13 15.95 2.85
C PHE A 91 15.43 14.61 2.63
N THR A 92 15.89 13.84 1.66
CA THR A 92 15.37 12.48 1.39
C THR A 92 16.50 11.57 0.98
N THR A 93 16.27 10.26 1.00
CA THR A 93 17.23 9.28 0.50
C THR A 93 17.20 9.28 -1.03
N LEU A 94 18.37 9.25 -1.64
CA LEU A 94 18.50 9.03 -3.08
C LEU A 94 18.22 7.54 -3.37
N PRO A 95 17.21 7.20 -4.20
CA PRO A 95 17.00 5.83 -4.64
C PRO A 95 18.24 5.30 -5.35
N SER A 96 18.70 4.10 -5.01
CA SER A 96 19.84 3.50 -5.70
C SER A 96 19.46 3.12 -7.14
N PRO A 97 20.28 3.43 -8.15
CA PRO A 97 20.06 2.94 -9.50
C PRO A 97 20.22 1.42 -9.56
N ALA A 98 19.66 0.81 -10.60
CA ALA A 98 19.89 -0.61 -10.86
C ALA A 98 21.39 -0.89 -11.13
N PRO A 99 21.90 -2.08 -10.77
CA PRO A 99 23.27 -2.45 -11.13
C PRO A 99 23.49 -2.37 -12.64
N GLY A 100 24.59 -1.74 -13.05
CA GLY A 100 24.91 -1.57 -14.48
C GLY A 100 24.20 -0.41 -15.17
N THR A 101 23.37 0.39 -14.50
CA THR A 101 22.75 1.59 -15.11
C THR A 101 23.79 2.48 -15.80
N HIS A 102 24.99 2.64 -15.23
CA HIS A 102 26.06 3.47 -15.79
C HIS A 102 26.64 2.99 -17.14
N THR A 103 26.39 1.74 -17.55
CA THR A 103 26.90 1.21 -18.82
C THR A 103 25.93 1.42 -19.98
N ASP A 104 24.69 1.80 -19.69
CA ASP A 104 23.61 1.97 -20.65
C ASP A 104 23.03 3.38 -20.54
N GLU A 105 23.13 4.15 -21.62
CA GLU A 105 22.63 5.51 -21.69
C GLU A 105 21.10 5.58 -21.50
N GLU A 106 20.36 4.63 -22.07
CA GLU A 106 18.91 4.61 -21.96
C GLU A 106 18.48 4.35 -20.51
N ALA A 107 19.15 3.41 -19.84
CA ALA A 107 18.95 3.16 -18.42
C ALA A 107 19.31 4.37 -17.54
N CYS A 108 20.39 5.08 -17.86
CA CYS A 108 20.77 6.32 -17.16
C CYS A 108 19.70 7.39 -17.30
N VAL A 109 19.21 7.63 -18.52
CA VAL A 109 18.15 8.61 -18.80
C VAL A 109 16.86 8.22 -18.08
N ALA A 110 16.49 6.95 -18.08
CA ALA A 110 15.32 6.45 -17.35
C ALA A 110 15.45 6.71 -15.84
N TYR A 111 16.61 6.41 -15.25
CA TYR A 111 16.86 6.67 -13.83
C TYR A 111 16.75 8.16 -13.46
N VAL A 112 17.36 9.05 -14.25
CA VAL A 112 17.25 10.51 -14.01
C VAL A 112 15.80 10.98 -14.17
N SER A 113 15.08 10.48 -15.18
CA SER A 113 13.65 10.79 -15.39
C SER A 113 12.79 10.36 -14.20
N ASP A 114 13.09 9.22 -13.59
CA ASP A 114 12.39 8.74 -12.40
C ASP A 114 12.70 9.59 -11.16
N LEU A 115 13.93 10.08 -11.00
CA LEU A 115 14.27 11.05 -9.95
C LEU A 115 13.55 12.39 -10.12
N GLU A 116 13.39 12.86 -11.36
CA GLU A 116 12.60 14.06 -11.65
C GLU A 116 11.14 13.90 -11.24
N VAL A 117 10.55 12.73 -11.48
CA VAL A 117 9.18 12.41 -11.04
C VAL A 117 9.09 12.44 -9.51
N LEU A 118 10.07 11.87 -8.82
CA LEU A 118 10.11 11.82 -7.36
C LEU A 118 10.20 13.22 -6.75
N GLY A 119 11.05 14.11 -7.28
CA GLY A 119 11.27 15.46 -6.76
C GLY A 119 10.33 16.55 -7.31
N ARG A 120 9.40 16.20 -8.21
CA ARG A 120 8.59 17.17 -8.95
C ARG A 120 7.78 18.07 -8.02
N SER A 121 7.86 19.38 -8.21
CA SER A 121 7.07 20.37 -7.45
C SER A 121 7.24 20.28 -5.92
N CYS A 122 8.35 19.70 -5.44
CA CYS A 122 8.78 19.79 -4.05
C CYS A 122 9.60 21.07 -3.82
N PRO A 123 9.76 21.51 -2.56
CA PRO A 123 10.78 22.49 -2.20
C PRO A 123 12.20 22.01 -2.60
N PRO A 124 13.23 22.89 -2.54
CA PRO A 124 14.61 22.50 -2.79
C PRO A 124 14.97 21.21 -2.03
N CYS A 125 15.37 20.17 -2.76
CA CYS A 125 15.57 18.85 -2.20
C CYS A 125 17.04 18.44 -2.25
N LEU A 126 17.58 17.99 -1.11
CA LEU A 126 18.87 17.33 -1.02
C LEU A 126 18.63 15.81 -0.90
N MET A 127 18.99 15.08 -1.95
CA MET A 127 18.92 13.62 -1.97
C MET A 127 20.26 13.03 -1.50
N VAL A 128 20.22 12.22 -0.44
CA VAL A 128 21.42 11.64 0.19
C VAL A 128 21.51 10.16 -0.11
N HIS A 129 22.65 9.72 -0.64
CA HIS A 129 23.00 8.31 -0.79
C HIS A 129 24.09 7.94 0.20
N SER A 130 23.96 6.79 0.86
CA SER A 130 25.00 6.25 1.74
C SER A 130 25.41 4.86 1.31
N ASN A 131 26.73 4.59 1.30
CA ASN A 131 27.27 3.27 1.03
C ASN A 131 26.98 2.26 2.15
N SER A 132 26.62 2.73 3.34
CA SER A 132 26.23 1.90 4.48
C SER A 132 25.05 2.50 5.24
N MET A 133 24.10 1.65 5.65
CA MET A 133 23.02 2.07 6.54
C MET A 133 23.61 2.33 7.92
N THR A 134 23.73 3.60 8.30
CA THR A 134 24.19 4.00 9.63
C THR A 134 22.99 4.55 10.40
N VAL A 135 22.59 3.86 11.47
CA VAL A 135 21.53 4.31 12.39
C VAL A 135 22.21 4.94 13.60
N THR A 136 22.14 6.27 13.71
CA THR A 136 22.67 6.99 14.88
C THR A 136 21.51 7.34 15.81
N MET A 137 21.47 6.72 16.99
CA MET A 137 20.52 7.08 18.05
C MET A 137 21.13 8.19 18.89
N SER A 138 20.85 9.46 18.56
CA SER A 138 20.96 10.56 19.51
C SER A 138 19.55 10.87 20.02
N LEU A 139 19.29 10.54 21.28
CA LEU A 139 18.06 10.88 22.01
C LEU A 139 18.18 12.28 22.60
#